data_AF-A0A100HJV5-F1
#
_entry.id   AF-A0A100HJV5-F1
#
_cell.length_a   1.000
_cell.length_b   1.000
_cell.length_c   1.000
_cell.angle_alpha   90.00
_cell.angle_beta   90.00
_cell.angle_gamma   90.00
#
_symmetry.space_group_name_H-M   'P 1'
#
loop_
_entity.id
_entity.type
_entity.pdbx_description
1 polymer ?
#
loop_
_entity_poly.entity_id
_entity_poly.type
_entity_poly.pdbx_seq_one_letter_code
_entity_poly.pdbx_strand_id
1 'polypeptide(L)' 'MSNPRQDANRALIDLLIEQIEGGPDLRFGQVLWNLGIVMSDGAGGILDPHAEESVVTLDRAKQRAERLRRAAE' A
#
# COMPACT_ATOMS: atom_id res chain seq x y z
N MET A 1 -11.46 2.88 -22.81
CA MET A 1 -10.14 3.18 -22.24
C MET A 1 -10.33 3.37 -20.75
N SER A 2 -9.59 2.65 -19.90
CA SER A 2 -9.67 2.83 -18.46
C SER A 2 -8.95 4.11 -18.05
N ASN A 3 -9.45 4.78 -17.00
CA ASN A 3 -8.80 5.95 -16.44
C ASN A 3 -7.56 5.48 -15.64
N PRO A 4 -6.36 6.07 -15.83
CA PRO A 4 -5.15 5.70 -15.08
C PRO A 4 -5.35 5.65 -13.56
N ARG A 5 -6.21 6.52 -12.99
CA ARG A 5 -6.59 6.49 -11.58
C ARG A 5 -7.34 5.21 -11.20
N GLN A 6 -8.27 4.76 -12.04
CA GLN A 6 -9.03 3.53 -11.80
C GLN A 6 -8.13 2.29 -11.94
N ASP A 7 -7.24 2.26 -12.92
CA ASP A 7 -6.25 1.20 -13.07
C ASP A 7 -5.33 1.14 -11.86
N ALA A 8 -4.87 2.29 -11.36
CA ALA A 8 -4.03 2.35 -10.18
C ALA A 8 -4.77 1.88 -8.91
N ASN A 9 -6.03 2.28 -8.74
CA ASN A 9 -6.86 1.79 -7.63
C ASN A 9 -7.02 0.27 -7.68
N ARG A 10 -7.26 -0.31 -8.86
CA ARG A 10 -7.42 -1.75 -9.02
C ARG A 10 -6.12 -2.49 -8.67
N ALA A 11 -5.00 -2.02 -9.20
CA ALA A 11 -3.70 -2.60 -8.91
C ALA A 11 -3.30 -2.46 -7.43
N LEU A 12 -3.71 -1.39 -6.74
CA LEU A 12 -3.54 -1.25 -5.29
C LEU A 12 -4.34 -2.30 -4.53
N ILE A 13 -5.59 -2.55 -4.92
CA ILE A 13 -6.43 -3.59 -4.31
C ILE A 13 -5.80 -4.97 -4.52
N ASP A 14 -5.35 -5.28 -5.74
CA ASP A 14 -4.71 -6.56 -6.05
C ASP A 14 -3.44 -6.77 -5.20
N LEU A 15 -2.61 -5.73 -5.05
CA LEU A 15 -1.43 -5.77 -4.17
C LEU A 15 -1.80 -5.99 -2.70
N LEU A 16 -2.87 -5.37 -2.22
CA LEU A 16 -3.33 -5.56 -0.84
C LEU A 16 -3.79 -6.98 -0.58
N ILE A 17 -4.51 -7.59 -1.53
CA ILE A 17 -4.94 -8.98 -1.44
C ILE A 17 -3.71 -9.89 -1.33
N GLU A 18 -2.72 -9.72 -2.21
CA GLU A 18 -1.46 -10.50 -2.18
C GLU A 18 -0.78 -10.45 -0.81
N GLN A 19 -0.68 -9.25 -0.21
CA GLN A 19 -0.03 -9.09 1.10
C GLN A 19 -0.84 -9.68 2.26
N ILE A 20 -2.17 -9.62 2.21
CA ILE A 20 -3.04 -10.23 3.22
C ILE A 20 -2.93 -11.75 3.15
N GLU A 21 -2.96 -12.32 1.95
CA GLU A 21 -2.85 -13.76 1.74
C GLU A 21 -1.46 -14.30 2.13
N GLY A 22 -0.39 -13.54 1.85
CA GLY A 22 0.98 -13.91 2.21
C GLY A 22 1.37 -13.68 3.68
N GLY A 23 0.57 -12.92 4.44
CA GLY A 23 0.86 -12.53 5.83
C GLY A 23 -0.39 -12.56 6.72
N PRO A 24 -0.97 -13.73 7.00
CA PRO A 24 -2.30 -13.86 7.64
C PRO A 24 -2.34 -13.31 9.08
N ASP A 25 -1.20 -13.19 9.75
CA ASP A 25 -1.10 -12.68 11.12
C ASP A 25 -1.10 -11.13 11.20
N LEU A 26 -0.94 -10.44 10.07
CA LEU A 26 -0.95 -8.98 10.03
C LEU A 26 -2.39 -8.44 10.06
N ARG A 27 -2.66 -7.49 10.95
CA ARG A 27 -3.93 -6.74 10.88
C ARG A 27 -3.92 -5.87 9.63
N PHE A 28 -5.10 -5.64 9.06
CA PHE A 28 -5.24 -4.85 7.83
C PHE A 28 -4.54 -3.48 7.89
N GLY A 29 -4.67 -2.75 9.00
CA GLY A 29 -3.96 -1.47 9.18
C GLY A 29 -2.42 -1.59 9.15
N GLN A 30 -1.86 -2.72 9.60
CA GLN A 30 -0.43 -2.98 9.53
C GLN A 30 0.01 -3.27 8.08
N VAL A 31 -0.84 -3.93 7.29
CA VAL A 31 -0.58 -4.12 5.85
C VAL A 31 -0.50 -2.77 5.15
N LEU A 32 -1.48 -1.88 5.37
CA LEU A 32 -1.49 -0.53 4.79
C LEU A 32 -0.25 0.29 5.22
N TRP A 33 0.12 0.21 6.49
CA TRP A 33 1.29 0.87 7.05
C TRP A 33 2.59 0.35 6.43
N ASN A 34 2.75 -0.97 6.35
CA ASN A 34 3.95 -1.61 5.82
C ASN A 34 4.18 -1.25 4.35
N LEU A 35 3.10 -1.15 3.57
CA LEU A 35 3.13 -0.70 2.19
C LEU A 35 3.34 0.82 2.04
N GLY A 36 3.30 1.58 3.13
CA GLY A 36 3.44 3.04 3.10
C GLY A 36 2.26 3.75 2.44
N ILE A 37 1.09 3.10 2.41
CA ILE A 37 -0.17 3.70 1.94
C ILE A 37 -0.68 4.68 2.99
N VAL A 38 -0.55 4.30 4.26
CA VAL A 38 -0.83 5.18 5.39
C VAL A 38 0.44 5.42 6.20
N MET A 39 0.52 6.57 6.84
CA MET A 39 1.60 6.96 7.73
C MET A 39 1.04 7.58 9.02
N SER A 40 1.88 7.76 10.04
CA SER A 40 1.48 8.53 11.21
C SER A 40 1.67 10.02 10.94
N ASP A 41 0.73 10.83 11.41
CA ASP A 41 0.85 12.29 11.43
C ASP A 41 1.78 12.82 12.54
N GLY A 42 2.37 11.95 13.36
CA GLY A 42 3.22 12.31 14.50
C GLY A 42 2.46 12.64 15.79
N ALA A 43 1.14 12.82 15.73
CA ALA A 43 0.25 13.03 16.88
C ALA A 43 -0.53 11.76 17.27
N GLY A 44 -0.23 10.63 16.64
CA GLY A 44 -0.94 9.35 16.82
C GLY A 44 -2.13 9.17 15.89
N GLY A 45 -2.39 10.12 14.99
CA GLY A 45 -3.32 9.98 13.90
C GLY A 45 -2.70 9.26 12.70
N ILE A 46 -3.59 8.88 11.77
CA ILE A 46 -3.26 8.22 10.52
C ILE A 46 -3.48 9.23 9.38
N LEU A 47 -2.46 9.39 8.55
CA LEU A 47 -2.47 10.21 7.35
C LEU A 47 -2.41 9.30 6.11
N ASP A 48 -3.24 9.58 5.11
CA ASP A 48 -2.95 9.21 3.72
C ASP A 48 -2.25 10.39 3.05
N PRO A 49 -0.92 10.37 2.95
CA PRO A 49 -0.15 11.50 2.42
C PRO A 49 -0.45 11.83 0.95
N HIS A 50 -1.12 10.95 0.19
CA HIS A 50 -1.38 11.14 -1.24
C HIS A 50 -2.80 10.71 -1.63
N ALA A 51 -3.79 11.02 -0.79
CA ALA A 51 -5.20 10.68 -1.03
C ALA A 51 -5.72 11.15 -2.42
N GLU A 52 -5.09 12.16 -3.01
CA GLU A 52 -5.48 12.72 -4.31
C GLU A 52 -4.90 11.96 -5.52
N GLU A 53 -3.80 11.19 -5.37
CA GLU A 53 -3.06 10.58 -6.50
C GLU A 53 -2.80 9.07 -6.37
N SER A 54 -3.77 8.27 -6.83
CA SER A 54 -3.70 6.79 -6.82
C SER A 54 -2.47 6.21 -7.53
N VAL A 55 -2.00 6.83 -8.62
CA VAL A 55 -0.86 6.34 -9.42
C VAL A 55 0.44 6.42 -8.61
N VAL A 56 0.68 7.55 -7.95
CA VAL A 56 1.86 7.77 -7.11
C VAL A 56 1.85 6.86 -5.88
N THR A 57 0.66 6.61 -5.30
CA THR A 57 0.51 5.65 -4.21
C THR A 57 0.84 4.22 -4.67
N LEU A 58 0.38 3.79 -5.85
CA LEU A 58 0.72 2.48 -6.41
C LEU A 58 2.22 2.30 -6.59
N ASP A 59 2.91 3.25 -7.22
CA ASP A 59 4.34 3.11 -7.51
C ASP A 59 5.17 2.97 -6.22
N ARG A 60 4.84 3.75 -5.19
CA ARG A 60 5.52 3.66 -3.90
C ARG A 60 5.19 2.37 -3.15
N ALA A 61 3.93 1.94 -3.17
CA ALA A 61 3.50 0.69 -2.55
C ALA A 61 4.22 -0.50 -3.18
N LYS A 62 4.37 -0.54 -4.52
CA LYS A 62 5.14 -1.56 -5.24
C LYS A 62 6.62 -1.56 -4.82
N GLN A 63 7.27 -0.40 -4.80
CA GLN A 63 8.67 -0.29 -4.36
C GLN A 63 8.85 -0.73 -2.90
N ARG A 64 7.85 -0.46 -2.04
CA ARG A 64 7.89 -0.86 -0.64
C ARG A 64 7.69 -2.38 -0.48
N ALA A 65 6.73 -2.96 -1.18
CA ALA A 65 6.50 -4.41 -1.21
C ALA A 65 7.75 -5.17 -1.67
N GLU A 66 8.40 -4.70 -2.74
CA GLU A 66 9.64 -5.31 -3.24
C GLU A 66 10.77 -5.29 -2.19
N ARG A 67 10.92 -4.17 -1.47
CA ARG A 67 11.92 -4.07 -0.39
C ARG A 67 11.61 -5.01 0.76
N LEU A 68 10.34 -5.18 1.13
CA LEU A 68 9.92 -6.10 2.19
C LEU A 68 10.18 -7.56 1.80
N ARG A 69 9.89 -7.94 0.55
CA ARG A 69 10.18 -9.29 0.02
C ARG A 69 11.67 -9.62 0.12
N ARG A 70 12.54 -8.72 -0.35
CA ARG A 70 14.00 -8.90 -0.26
C ARG A 70 14.56 -8.95 1.17
N ALA A 71 13.89 -8.30 2.12
CA ALA A 71 14.31 -8.31 3.52
C ALA A 71 13.87 -9.59 4.27
N ALA A 72 12.96 -10.37 3.68
CA ALA A 72 12.47 -11.64 4.24
C ALA A 72 13.21 -12.87 3.69
N GLU A 73 14.06 -12.70 2.68
CA GLU A 73 14.99 -13.70 2.13
C GLU A 73 16.29 -13.78 2.94
#